data_AF-A0A9J6H0I1-F1
#
_entry.id   AF-A0A9J6H0I1-F1
#
_cell.length_a   1.000
_cell.length_b   1.000
_cell.length_c   1.000
_cell.angle_alpha   90.00
_cell.angle_beta   90.00
_cell.angle_gamma   90.00
#
_symmetry.space_group_name_H-M   'P 1'
#
loop_
_entity.id
_entity.type
_entity.pdbx_description
1 polymer ?
#
loop_
_entity_poly.entity_id
_entity_poly.type
_entity_poly.pdbx_seq_one_letter_code
_entity_poly.pdbx_strand_id
1 'polypeptide(L)'
;MCMNVSSRVTPVAFSDHGFVAVTFENGDHRRTKQTAKPSWQLWKLNESLLDEEDVVSGIKAIITQVRERGEVNAIAWEEVKEECKMFLWRKGRKKRL
;
A
#
# COMPACT_ATOMS: atom_id res chain seq x y z
N MET A 1 7.59 -12.89 -26.18
CA MET A 1 8.43 -12.48 -25.03
C MET A 1 8.35 -13.59 -24.01
N CYS A 2 9.48 -14.23 -23.67
CA CYS A 2 9.52 -15.30 -22.68
C CYS A 2 9.77 -14.69 -21.29
N MET A 3 8.86 -14.92 -20.34
CA MET A 3 9.05 -14.52 -18.94
C MET A 3 9.90 -15.57 -18.24
N ASN A 4 11.04 -15.15 -17.68
CA ASN A 4 11.80 -16.01 -16.77
C ASN A 4 11.22 -15.87 -15.36
N VAL A 5 10.88 -17.01 -14.77
CA VAL A 5 10.33 -17.10 -13.40
C VAL A 5 11.32 -17.89 -12.57
N SER A 6 11.77 -17.33 -11.45
CA SER A 6 12.53 -18.07 -10.44
C SER A 6 11.83 -18.00 -9.09
N SER A 7 11.78 -19.12 -8.38
CA SER A 7 11.21 -19.22 -7.05
C SER A 7 12.28 -19.62 -6.04
N ARG A 8 12.30 -18.97 -4.88
CA ARG A 8 13.15 -19.33 -3.74
C ARG A 8 12.32 -19.44 -2.47
N VAL A 9 12.51 -20.54 -1.75
CA VAL A 9 11.91 -20.77 -0.43
C VAL A 9 12.98 -20.54 0.62
N THR A 10 12.70 -19.69 1.62
CA THR A 10 13.59 -19.45 2.76
C THR A 10 12.86 -19.82 4.05
N PRO A 11 13.40 -20.74 4.87
CA PRO A 11 12.82 -21.04 6.17
C PRO A 11 12.95 -19.81 7.08
N VAL A 12 11.86 -19.43 7.74
CA VAL A 12 11.81 -18.29 8.66
C VAL A 12 11.50 -18.79 10.06
N ALA A 13 12.32 -18.42 11.04
CA ALA A 13 12.25 -18.99 12.40
C ALA A 13 11.03 -18.52 13.22
N PHE A 14 10.23 -17.58 12.71
CA PHE A 14 9.08 -17.02 13.42
C PHE A 14 7.73 -17.65 13.00
N SER A 15 7.72 -18.55 12.02
CA SER A 15 6.50 -19.17 11.49
C SER A 15 6.77 -20.61 11.09
N ASP A 16 5.80 -21.49 11.32
CA ASP A 16 5.75 -22.85 10.78
C ASP A 16 5.49 -22.88 9.26
N HIS A 17 5.15 -21.73 8.67
CA HIS A 17 4.99 -21.54 7.23
C HIS A 17 6.25 -20.91 6.61
N GLY A 18 6.83 -21.57 5.60
CA GLY A 18 8.03 -21.09 4.88
C GLY A 18 7.76 -19.83 4.05
N PHE A 19 8.72 -18.91 4.00
CA PHE A 19 8.63 -17.72 3.15
C PHE A 19 8.92 -18.09 1.69
N VAL A 20 7.94 -17.89 0.81
CA VAL A 20 8.07 -18.15 -0.63
C VAL A 20 8.18 -16.82 -1.37
N ALA A 21 9.28 -16.62 -2.08
CA ALA A 21 9.48 -15.48 -2.97
C ALA A 21 9.57 -15.94 -4.43
N VAL A 22 8.86 -15.26 -5.31
CA VAL A 22 8.92 -15.47 -6.76
C VAL A 22 9.38 -14.17 -7.42
N THR A 23 10.41 -14.28 -8.26
CA THR A 23 10.96 -13.16 -9.02
C THR A 23 10.58 -13.31 -10.48
N PHE A 24 9.96 -12.27 -11.05
CA PHE A 24 9.66 -12.16 -12.46
C PHE A 24 10.61 -11.15 -13.10
N GLU A 25 11.39 -11.58 -14.09
CA GLU A 25 12.19 -10.67 -14.90
C GLU A 25 11.46 -10.35 -16.20
N ASN A 26 11.02 -9.10 -16.34
CA ASN A 26 10.60 -8.57 -17.64
C ASN A 26 11.87 -8.19 -18.42
N GLY A 27 12.06 -8.82 -19.58
CA GLY A 27 13.24 -8.66 -20.43
C GLY A 27 13.36 -7.28 -21.07
N ASP A 28 13.70 -6.27 -20.27
CA ASP A 28 14.24 -5.01 -20.74
C ASP A 28 15.72 -4.93 -20.32
N HIS A 29 16.60 -5.34 -21.23
CA HIS A 29 18.06 -5.43 -21.04
C HIS A 29 18.75 -4.05 -20.92
N ARG A 30 18.10 -3.06 -20.33
CA ARG A 30 18.65 -1.71 -20.11
C ARG A 30 18.20 -1.13 -18.78
N ARG A 31 18.63 -1.72 -17.66
CA ARG A 31 18.87 -0.98 -16.42
C ARG A 31 19.82 -1.75 -15.52
N THR A 32 21.04 -1.30 -15.60
CA THR A 32 22.20 -1.49 -14.74
C THR A 32 21.82 -1.81 -13.28
N LYS A 33 22.52 -2.81 -12.72
CA LYS A 33 22.64 -3.14 -11.29
C LYS A 33 22.42 -1.91 -10.40
N GLN A 34 21.31 -1.89 -9.68
CA GLN A 34 21.27 -1.26 -8.36
C GLN A 34 20.62 -2.22 -7.38
N THR A 35 21.36 -2.48 -6.33
CA THR A 35 20.96 -3.08 -5.06
C THR A 35 19.76 -2.34 -4.46
N ALA A 36 18.57 -2.54 -5.02
CA ALA A 36 17.34 -2.14 -4.37
C ALA A 36 17.04 -3.21 -3.32
N LYS A 37 17.44 -2.93 -2.06
CA LYS A 37 16.85 -3.64 -0.90
C LYS A 37 15.33 -3.63 -1.09
N PRO A 38 14.61 -4.72 -0.79
CA PRO A 38 13.15 -4.71 -0.86
C PRO A 38 12.68 -3.60 0.08
N SER A 39 12.24 -2.49 -0.49
CA SER A 39 11.86 -1.35 0.30
C SER A 39 10.51 -1.69 0.92
N TRP A 40 10.58 -2.10 2.19
CA TRP A 40 9.47 -2.02 3.15
C TRP A 40 8.99 -0.55 3.33
N GLN A 41 9.26 0.34 2.38
CA GLN A 41 8.75 1.70 2.29
C GLN A 41 7.54 1.75 1.34
N LEU A 42 7.30 0.70 0.55
CA LEU A 42 6.18 0.65 -0.41
C LEU A 42 4.86 0.12 0.20
N TRP A 43 4.89 -0.60 1.33
CA TRP A 43 3.66 -1.03 2.03
C TRP A 43 3.05 0.11 2.86
N LYS A 44 3.88 1.07 3.31
CA LYS A 44 3.43 2.39 3.72
C LYS A 44 3.13 3.18 2.45
N LEU A 45 1.90 3.06 1.95
CA LEU A 45 1.41 3.92 0.90
C LEU A 45 1.61 5.38 1.32
N ASN A 46 2.71 5.99 0.86
CA ASN A 46 3.16 7.36 1.06
C ASN A 46 2.83 7.97 2.44
N GLU A 47 3.68 7.75 3.46
CA GLU A 47 3.65 8.59 4.68
C GLU A 47 3.62 10.08 4.35
N SER A 48 4.28 10.48 3.26
CA SER A 48 4.27 11.86 2.75
C SER A 48 2.92 12.36 2.23
N LEU A 49 1.91 11.51 2.04
CA LEU A 49 0.53 11.95 1.77
C LEU A 49 -0.14 12.47 3.04
N LEU A 50 0.30 12.05 4.24
CA LEU A 50 -0.27 12.55 5.50
C LEU A 50 0.21 13.97 5.82
N ASP A 51 1.29 14.43 5.17
CA ASP A 51 1.79 15.80 5.28
C ASP A 51 1.05 16.75 4.32
N GLU A 52 0.23 16.23 3.40
CA GLU A 52 -0.53 17.03 2.45
C GLU A 52 -1.83 17.54 3.08
N GLU A 53 -1.96 18.87 3.18
CA GLU A 53 -3.08 19.51 3.88
C GLU A 53 -4.45 19.17 3.26
N ASP A 54 -4.51 18.96 1.94
CA ASP A 54 -5.73 18.54 1.25
C ASP A 54 -6.12 17.08 1.55
N VAL A 55 -5.13 16.21 1.81
CA VAL A 55 -5.36 14.82 2.23
C VAL A 55 -5.87 14.80 3.67
N VAL A 56 -5.24 15.55 4.56
CA VAL A 56 -5.66 15.65 5.97
C VAL A 56 -7.08 16.23 6.07
N SER A 57 -7.36 17.27 5.29
CA SER A 57 -8.69 17.88 5.24
C SER A 57 -9.75 16.92 4.69
N GLY A 58 -9.41 16.13 3.67
CA GLY A 58 -10.30 15.10 3.14
C GLY A 58 -10.64 14.00 4.15
N ILE A 59 -9.65 13.51 4.90
CA ILE A 59 -9.86 12.51 5.96
C ILE A 59 -10.73 13.07 7.08
N LYS A 60 -10.49 14.32 7.51
CA LYS A 60 -11.32 14.98 8.52
C LYS A 60 -12.76 15.13 8.06
N ALA A 61 -13.01 15.43 6.79
CA ALA A 61 -14.35 15.51 6.24
C ALA A 61 -15.08 14.16 6.29
N ILE A 62 -14.42 13.06 5.91
CA ILE A 62 -14.98 11.69 5.98
C ILE A 62 -15.38 11.36 7.42
N ILE A 63 -14.50 11.60 8.39
CA ILE A 63 -14.78 11.34 9.81
C ILE A 63 -15.94 12.20 10.32
N THR A 64 -15.99 13.47 9.91
CA THR A 64 -17.05 14.40 10.35
C THR A 64 -18.42 13.99 9.82
N GLN A 65 -18.51 13.52 8.57
CA GLN A 65 -19.78 13.04 8.01
C GLN A 65 -20.36 11.86 8.79
N VAL A 66 -19.51 10.94 9.27
CA VAL A 66 -19.99 9.80 10.07
C VAL A 66 -20.41 10.22 11.48
N ARG A 67 -19.72 11.21 12.07
CA ARG A 67 -20.18 11.84 13.31
C ARG A 67 -21.55 12.49 13.16
N GLU A 68 -21.79 13.20 12.06
CA GLU A 68 -23.07 13.87 11.78
C GLU A 68 -24.23 12.89 11.58
N ARG A 69 -23.95 11.67 11.09
CA ARG A 69 -24.93 10.59 10.98
C ARG A 69 -25.30 9.96 12.33
N GLY A 70 -24.54 10.25 13.40
CA GLY A 70 -24.79 9.71 14.74
C GLY A 70 -24.45 8.22 14.90
N GLU A 71 -23.83 7.61 13.89
CA GLU A 71 -23.52 6.18 13.85
C GLU A 71 -22.07 5.94 14.32
N VAL A 72 -21.86 5.92 15.64
CA VAL A 72 -20.54 5.60 16.24
C VAL A 72 -20.55 4.15 16.72
N ASN A 73 -20.61 3.22 15.77
CA ASN A 73 -20.53 1.78 16.03
C ASN A 73 -19.33 1.15 15.29
N ALA A 74 -19.02 -0.11 15.61
CA ALA A 74 -17.87 -0.79 15.02
C ALA A 74 -17.96 -0.92 13.50
N ILE A 75 -19.16 -1.12 12.95
CA ILE A 75 -19.40 -1.27 11.51
C ILE A 75 -19.13 0.05 10.80
N ALA A 76 -19.71 1.14 11.29
CA ALA A 76 -19.48 2.49 10.78
C ALA A 76 -17.98 2.86 10.83
N TRP A 77 -17.25 2.42 11.85
CA TRP A 77 -15.81 2.61 11.91
C TRP A 77 -15.03 1.85 10.83
N GLU A 78 -15.42 0.62 10.50
CA GLU A 78 -14.79 -0.12 9.41
C GLU A 78 -15.10 0.50 8.04
N GLU A 79 -16.32 1.00 7.85
CA GLU A 79 -16.70 1.74 6.63
C GLU A 79 -15.87 3.02 6.45
N VAL A 80 -15.69 3.80 7.53
CA VAL A 80 -14.82 4.99 7.52
C VAL A 80 -13.38 4.65 7.14
N LYS A 81 -12.84 3.56 7.69
CA LYS A 81 -11.47 3.13 7.37
C LYS A 81 -11.34 2.77 5.90
N GLU A 82 -12.30 2.03 5.35
CA GLU A 82 -12.26 1.64 3.94
C GLU A 82 -12.42 2.87 3.03
N GLU A 83 -13.27 3.83 3.39
CA GLU A 83 -13.42 5.09 2.65
C GLU A 83 -12.14 5.94 2.67
N CYS A 84 -11.50 6.08 3.84
CA CYS A 84 -10.20 6.74 3.96
C CYS A 84 -9.12 6.07 3.09
N LYS A 85 -9.08 4.73 3.10
CA LYS A 85 -8.14 3.94 2.31
C LYS A 85 -8.37 4.14 0.81
N MET A 86 -9.61 4.11 0.35
CA MET A 86 -9.95 4.34 -1.06
C MET A 86 -9.64 5.78 -1.49
N PHE A 87 -9.88 6.77 -0.62
CA PHE A 87 -9.49 8.16 -0.85
C PHE A 87 -7.97 8.32 -1.01
N LEU A 88 -7.19 7.78 -0.07
CA LEU A 88 -5.73 7.79 -0.10
C LEU A 88 -5.17 7.07 -1.33
N TRP A 89 -5.74 5.93 -1.70
CA TRP A 89 -5.34 5.19 -2.89
C TRP A 89 -5.55 5.99 -4.17
N ARG A 90 -6.68 6.72 -4.29
CA ARG A 90 -6.96 7.61 -5.43
C ARG A 90 -5.95 8.77 -5.49
N LYS A 91 -5.64 9.39 -4.35
CA LYS A 91 -4.64 10.48 -4.27
C LYS A 91 -3.23 9.99 -4.60
N GLY A 92 -2.81 8.87 -4.04
CA GLY A 92 -1.51 8.25 -4.31
C GLY A 92 -1.35 7.69 -5.73
N ARG A 93 -2.44 7.49 -6.48
CA ARG A 93 -2.40 7.23 -7.93
C ARG A 93 -2.16 8.50 -8.73
N LYS A 94 -2.77 9.63 -8.36
CA LYS A 94 -2.58 10.92 -9.03
C LYS A 94 -1.15 11.46 -8.88
N LYS A 95 -0.50 11.24 -7.72
CA LYS A 95 0.90 11.65 -7.45
C LYS A 95 1.96 10.82 -8.20
N ARG A 96 1.58 9.72 -8.85
CA ARG A 96 2.49 8.78 -9.54
C ARG A 96 2.54 8.95 -11.06
N LEU A 97 1.83 9.96 -11.59
CA LEU A 97 1.97 10.50 -12.95
C LEU A 97 2.73 11.82 -12.87
#